data_AF-A0A2A5WF83-F1
#
_entry.id   AF-A0A2A5WF83-F1
#
_cell.length_a   1.000
_cell.length_b   1.000
_cell.length_c   1.000
_cell.angle_alpha   90.00
_cell.angle_beta   90.00
_cell.angle_gamma   90.00
#
_symmetry.space_group_name_H-M   'P 1'
#
loop_
_entity.id
_entity.type
_entity.pdbx_description
1 polymer ?
#
loop_
_entity_poly.entity_id
_entity_poly.type
_entity_poly.pdbx_seq_one_letter_code
_entity_poly.pdbx_strand_id
1 'polypeptide(L)'
;MYARALSRLNKTTSLRKQILYPVLFSLVATGFILGLTYLLNPNTVLDINDSESIETAPWVVAIFLGPPIETFLFQTLLLLVVKRITELWGQADNWFPAFLVTSTVFATAHGVMESSLYLAFINTLTRAPLAIALALLAISQRTQKRGRPFLTVTLAHGFYNLMVFFLVISLNLLLLA
;
A
#
# COMPACT_ATOMS: atom_id res chain seq x y z
N MET A 1 13.91 4.90 19.04
CA MET A 1 13.10 3.73 19.44
C MET A 1 12.49 2.99 18.23
N TYR A 2 11.88 3.67 17.25
CA TYR A 2 11.26 3.04 16.07
C TYR A 2 12.20 2.19 15.20
N ALA A 3 13.41 2.66 14.92
CA ALA A 3 14.41 1.89 14.17
C ALA A 3 14.82 0.58 14.88
N ARG A 4 14.76 0.52 16.22
CA ARG A 4 14.99 -0.71 17.00
C ARG A 4 13.80 -1.67 16.96
N ALA A 5 12.57 -1.17 16.90
CA ALA A 5 11.38 -2.00 16.73
C ALA A 5 11.33 -2.63 15.33
N LEU A 6 11.61 -1.82 14.29
CA LEU A 6 11.76 -2.29 12.91
C LEU A 6 12.92 -3.28 12.75
N SER A 7 14.08 -3.05 13.39
CA SER A 7 15.21 -3.98 13.31
C SER A 7 14.99 -5.30 14.07
N ARG A 8 14.10 -5.34 15.07
CA ARG A 8 13.72 -6.57 15.80
C ARG A 8 12.75 -7.44 15.01
N LEU A 9 11.80 -6.86 14.28
CA LEU A 9 10.94 -7.59 13.30
C LEU A 9 11.77 -8.29 12.21
N ASN A 10 12.96 -7.75 11.95
CA ASN A 10 13.82 -8.07 10.82
C ASN A 10 14.87 -9.17 11.12
N LYS A 11 15.23 -9.38 12.39
CA LYS A 11 16.25 -10.37 12.78
C LYS A 11 15.77 -11.83 12.73
N THR A 12 14.48 -12.07 12.54
CA THR A 12 13.86 -13.39 12.78
C THR A 12 12.96 -13.88 11.64
N THR A 13 12.80 -13.13 10.54
CA THR A 13 11.79 -13.45 9.51
C THR A 13 12.38 -13.55 8.11
N SER A 14 12.13 -14.68 7.44
CA SER A 14 12.42 -14.89 6.01
C SER A 14 11.74 -13.80 5.15
N LEU A 15 12.33 -13.44 3.99
CA LEU A 15 11.74 -12.48 3.04
C LEU A 15 10.25 -12.75 2.76
N ARG A 16 9.88 -14.04 2.59
CA ARG A 16 8.48 -14.47 2.45
C ARG A 16 7.56 -13.96 3.55
N LYS A 17 7.99 -14.04 4.82
CA LYS A 17 7.21 -13.57 5.99
C LYS A 17 7.17 -12.04 6.06
N GLN A 18 8.25 -11.37 5.67
CA GLN A 18 8.31 -9.90 5.61
C GLN A 18 7.38 -9.32 4.54
N ILE A 19 7.09 -10.08 3.48
CA ILE A 19 6.11 -9.72 2.46
C ILE A 19 4.70 -10.15 2.89
N LEU A 20 4.53 -11.41 3.30
CA LEU A 20 3.23 -12.01 3.54
C LEU A 20 2.46 -11.34 4.69
N TYR A 21 3.09 -11.13 5.84
CA TYR A 21 2.36 -10.62 7.00
C TYR A 21 1.86 -9.18 6.82
N PRO A 22 2.67 -8.21 6.32
CA PRO A 22 2.16 -6.88 6.05
C PRO A 22 1.03 -6.89 5.02
N VAL A 23 1.16 -7.68 3.94
CA VAL A 23 0.10 -7.81 2.92
C VAL A 23 -1.19 -8.35 3.52
N LEU A 24 -1.13 -9.43 4.32
CA LEU A 24 -2.32 -9.98 4.98
C LEU A 24 -2.97 -8.98 5.95
N PHE A 25 -2.15 -8.28 6.74
CA PHE A 25 -2.67 -7.28 7.67
C PHE A 25 -3.33 -6.11 6.94
N SER A 26 -2.72 -5.65 5.83
CA SER A 26 -3.32 -4.63 4.96
C SER A 26 -4.63 -5.12 4.35
N LEU A 27 -4.71 -6.36 3.85
CA LEU A 27 -5.95 -6.92 3.29
C LEU A 27 -7.08 -6.96 4.33
N VAL A 28 -6.79 -7.43 5.54
CA VAL A 28 -7.79 -7.48 6.62
C VAL A 28 -8.25 -6.07 7.01
N ALA A 29 -7.32 -5.12 7.14
CA ALA A 29 -7.66 -3.74 7.49
C ALA A 29 -8.47 -3.05 6.38
N THR A 30 -8.09 -3.23 5.11
CA THR A 30 -8.85 -2.71 3.97
C THR A 30 -10.24 -3.34 3.89
N GLY A 31 -10.35 -4.67 4.08
CA GLY A 31 -11.64 -5.36 4.13
C GLY A 31 -12.53 -4.89 5.27
N PHE A 32 -11.96 -4.60 6.43
CA PHE A 32 -12.70 -4.03 7.57
C PHE A 32 -13.22 -2.62 7.27
N ILE A 33 -12.40 -1.76 6.66
CA ILE A 33 -12.81 -0.41 6.26
C ILE A 33 -13.94 -0.49 5.24
N LEU A 34 -13.78 -1.30 4.19
CA LEU A 34 -14.81 -1.50 3.17
C LEU A 34 -16.10 -2.06 3.76
N GLY A 35 -16.01 -3.02 4.68
CA GLY A 35 -17.17 -3.57 5.37
C GLY A 35 -17.92 -2.53 6.20
N LEU A 36 -17.21 -1.68 6.95
CA LEU A 36 -17.81 -0.57 7.67
C LEU A 36 -18.44 0.46 6.71
N THR A 37 -17.74 0.83 5.64
CA THR A 37 -18.27 1.74 4.62
C THR A 37 -19.54 1.17 3.99
N TYR A 38 -19.55 -0.12 3.65
CA TYR A 38 -20.72 -0.79 3.08
C TYR A 38 -21.93 -0.76 4.03
N LEU A 39 -21.71 -0.99 5.32
CA LEU A 39 -22.78 -0.92 6.33
C LEU A 39 -23.36 0.49 6.50
N LEU A 40 -22.55 1.54 6.24
CA LEU A 40 -22.98 2.93 6.33
C LEU A 40 -23.65 3.42 5.03
N ASN A 41 -23.07 3.10 3.88
CA ASN A 41 -23.58 3.45 2.57
C ASN A 41 -23.08 2.45 1.50
N PRO A 42 -23.92 1.47 1.10
CA PRO A 42 -23.55 0.47 0.11
C PRO A 42 -23.14 1.05 -1.25
N ASN A 43 -23.78 2.14 -1.67
CA ASN A 43 -23.52 2.78 -2.96
C ASN A 43 -22.09 3.32 -3.04
N THR A 44 -21.52 3.75 -1.92
CA THR A 44 -20.13 4.25 -1.86
C THR A 44 -19.10 3.20 -2.25
N VAL A 45 -19.32 1.95 -1.87
CA VAL A 45 -18.40 0.85 -2.22
C VAL A 45 -18.55 0.47 -3.70
N LEU A 46 -19.77 0.54 -4.23
CA LEU A 46 -20.04 0.30 -5.65
C LEU A 46 -19.41 1.40 -6.52
N ASP A 47 -19.61 2.67 -6.16
CA ASP A 47 -19.08 3.83 -6.88
C ASP A 47 -17.54 3.82 -6.95
N ILE A 48 -16.86 3.45 -5.86
CA ILE A 48 -15.39 3.31 -5.82
C ILE A 48 -14.92 2.13 -6.69
N ASN A 49 -15.66 1.03 -6.70
CA ASN A 49 -15.27 -0.14 -7.51
C ASN A 49 -15.47 0.12 -9.01
N ASP A 50 -16.49 0.89 -9.38
CA ASP A 50 -16.77 1.27 -10.76
C ASP A 50 -15.77 2.31 -11.29
N SER A 51 -15.33 3.26 -10.44
CA SER A 51 -14.28 4.23 -10.78
C SER A 51 -12.91 3.58 -10.97
N GLU A 52 -12.65 2.49 -10.25
CA GLU A 52 -11.44 1.67 -10.37
C GLU A 52 -11.57 0.52 -11.38
N SER A 53 -12.67 0.46 -12.13
CA SER A 53 -13.03 -0.70 -12.96
C SER A 53 -11.90 -1.18 -13.86
N ILE A 54 -11.57 -2.46 -13.65
CA ILE A 54 -10.57 -3.29 -14.34
C ILE A 54 -10.80 -3.38 -15.86
N GLU A 55 -11.93 -2.87 -16.36
CA GLU A 55 -12.24 -2.82 -17.80
C GLU A 55 -11.39 -1.77 -18.55
N THR A 56 -10.90 -0.73 -17.87
CA THR A 56 -10.14 0.36 -18.51
C THR A 56 -8.63 0.20 -18.45
N ALA A 57 -8.10 -0.59 -17.49
CA ALA A 57 -6.70 -0.97 -17.41
C ALA A 57 -6.58 -2.50 -17.31
N PRO A 58 -5.89 -3.19 -18.24
CA PRO A 58 -5.76 -4.64 -18.21
C PRO A 58 -5.23 -5.09 -16.84
N TRP A 59 -5.88 -6.06 -16.19
CA TRP A 59 -5.46 -6.62 -14.89
C TRP A 59 -3.96 -6.96 -14.83
N VAL A 60 -3.38 -7.34 -15.97
CA VAL A 60 -1.92 -7.55 -16.15
C VAL A 60 -1.13 -6.27 -15.85
N VAL A 61 -1.57 -5.12 -16.35
CA VAL A 61 -0.95 -3.82 -16.06
C VAL A 61 -1.08 -3.48 -14.58
N ALA A 62 -2.27 -3.64 -13.99
CA ALA A 62 -2.51 -3.32 -12.57
C ALA A 62 -1.76 -4.23 -11.59
N ILE A 63 -1.47 -5.49 -11.96
CA ILE A 63 -0.76 -6.45 -11.11
C ILE A 63 0.75 -6.42 -11.33
N PHE A 64 1.21 -6.21 -12.58
CA PHE A 64 2.63 -6.38 -12.92
C PHE A 64 3.36 -5.09 -13.27
N LEU A 65 2.68 -4.05 -13.80
CA LEU A 65 3.32 -2.79 -14.21
C LEU A 65 3.06 -1.63 -13.26
N GLY A 66 1.85 -1.51 -12.72
CA GLY A 66 1.50 -0.53 -11.69
C GLY A 66 2.40 -0.64 -10.46
N PRO A 67 2.56 -1.82 -9.85
CA PRO A 67 3.33 -1.95 -8.62
C PRO A 67 4.81 -1.53 -8.74
N PRO A 68 5.57 -1.89 -9.80
CA PRO A 68 6.91 -1.33 -10.02
C PRO A 68 6.93 0.20 -10.14
N ILE A 69 6.01 0.78 -10.93
CA ILE A 69 5.95 2.24 -11.17
C ILE A 69 5.63 2.98 -9.87
N GLU A 70 4.59 2.58 -9.18
CA GLU A 70 4.18 3.21 -7.92
C GLU A 70 5.23 3.02 -6.82
N THR A 71 5.84 1.84 -6.74
CA THR A 71 6.97 1.58 -5.80
C THR A 71 8.15 2.50 -6.08
N PHE A 72 8.43 2.78 -7.36
CA PHE A 72 9.49 3.69 -7.74
C PHE A 72 9.15 5.13 -7.31
N LEU A 73 7.95 5.60 -7.59
CA LEU A 73 7.53 6.97 -7.29
C LEU A 73 7.42 7.22 -5.78
N PHE A 74 6.67 6.39 -5.05
CA PHE A 74 6.30 6.67 -3.67
C PHE A 74 7.29 6.07 -2.66
N GLN A 75 7.55 4.77 -2.72
CA GLN A 75 8.41 4.08 -1.75
C GLN A 75 9.91 4.15 -2.08
N THR A 76 10.27 4.78 -3.21
CA THR A 76 11.66 5.05 -3.58
C THR A 76 11.96 6.53 -3.70
N LEU A 77 11.47 7.22 -4.73
CA LEU A 77 11.82 8.62 -4.97
C LEU A 77 11.33 9.53 -3.84
N LEU A 78 10.02 9.58 -3.61
CA LEU A 78 9.43 10.45 -2.58
C LEU A 78 10.01 10.14 -1.19
N LEU A 79 10.11 8.85 -0.86
CA LEU A 79 10.67 8.40 0.42
C LEU A 79 12.10 8.89 0.63
N LEU A 80 12.97 8.78 -0.38
CA LEU A 80 14.36 9.23 -0.30
C LEU A 80 14.49 10.76 -0.31
N VAL A 81 13.66 11.46 -1.09
CA VAL A 81 13.62 12.93 -1.10
C VAL A 81 13.26 13.47 0.28
N VAL A 82 12.17 12.97 0.88
CA VAL A 82 11.75 13.42 2.23
C VAL A 82 12.81 13.02 3.27
N LYS A 83 13.40 11.82 3.14
CA LYS A 83 14.49 11.40 4.02
C LYS A 83 15.70 12.34 3.91
N ARG A 84 16.06 12.75 2.70
CA ARG A 84 17.17 13.67 2.46
C ARG A 84 16.92 15.05 3.03
N ILE A 85 15.70 15.59 2.89
CA ILE A 85 15.30 16.85 3.52
C ILE A 85 15.42 16.73 5.04
N THR A 86 14.94 15.63 5.62
CA THR A 86 15.02 15.36 7.06
C THR A 86 16.46 15.30 7.56
N GLU A 87 17.38 14.72 6.77
CA GLU A 87 18.83 14.72 7.06
C GLU A 87 19.43 16.13 7.05
N LEU A 88 19.10 16.93 6.04
CA LEU A 88 19.58 18.31 5.91
C LEU A 88 19.11 19.19 7.08
N TRP A 89 18.05 18.80 7.76
CA TRP A 89 17.54 19.46 8.97
C TRP A 89 18.13 18.90 10.27
N GLY A 90 19.20 18.11 10.18
CA GLY A 90 19.93 17.58 11.33
C GLY A 90 19.33 16.32 11.97
N GLN A 91 18.32 15.70 11.34
CA GLN A 91 17.64 14.51 11.88
C GLN A 91 17.99 13.24 11.09
N ALA A 92 19.28 12.90 11.02
CA ALA A 92 19.77 11.87 10.10
C ALA A 92 19.23 10.45 10.37
N ASP A 93 18.89 10.10 11.61
CA ASP A 93 18.32 8.78 11.93
C ASP A 93 16.78 8.74 11.85
N ASN A 94 16.13 9.87 11.59
CA ASN A 94 14.68 9.97 11.62
C ASN A 94 14.05 9.59 10.27
N TRP A 95 13.29 8.50 10.25
CA TRP A 95 12.51 8.05 9.09
C TRP A 95 11.03 8.44 9.18
N PHE A 96 10.59 8.97 10.31
CA PHE A 96 9.16 9.23 10.56
C PHE A 96 8.54 10.25 9.59
N PRO A 97 9.20 11.37 9.23
CA PRO A 97 8.64 12.27 8.22
C PRO A 97 8.50 11.60 6.85
N ALA A 98 9.50 10.83 6.42
CA ALA A 98 9.45 10.09 5.16
C ALA A 98 8.35 9.03 5.17
N PHE A 99 8.19 8.30 6.28
CA PHE A 99 7.10 7.35 6.49
C PHE A 99 5.72 8.02 6.35
N LEU A 100 5.50 9.12 7.08
CA LEU A 100 4.22 9.83 7.06
C LEU A 100 3.89 10.36 5.67
N VAL A 101 4.80 11.13 5.07
CA VAL A 101 4.56 11.77 3.77
C VAL A 101 4.30 10.73 2.69
N THR A 102 5.09 9.66 2.63
CA THR A 102 4.91 8.64 1.59
C THR A 102 3.64 7.84 1.76
N SER A 103 3.27 7.49 2.99
CA SER A 103 2.02 6.75 3.26
C SER A 103 0.80 7.61 2.92
N THR A 104 0.79 8.88 3.32
CA THR A 104 -0.31 9.80 3.03
C THR A 104 -0.42 10.09 1.54
N VAL A 105 0.67 10.48 0.88
CA VAL A 105 0.65 10.86 -0.54
C VAL A 105 0.27 9.66 -1.42
N PHE A 106 0.80 8.46 -1.13
CA PHE A 106 0.38 7.24 -1.83
C PHE A 106 -1.12 7.01 -1.68
N ALA A 107 -1.64 7.01 -0.45
CA ALA A 107 -3.06 6.74 -0.21
C ALA A 107 -3.96 7.79 -0.86
N THR A 108 -3.60 9.08 -0.75
CA THR A 108 -4.39 10.19 -1.30
C THR A 108 -4.34 10.24 -2.81
N ALA A 109 -3.25 9.82 -3.47
CA ALA A 109 -3.13 9.84 -4.92
C ALA A 109 -4.26 9.07 -5.62
N HIS A 110 -4.74 7.99 -5.02
CA HIS A 110 -5.89 7.23 -5.53
C HIS A 110 -7.23 7.95 -5.28
N GLY A 111 -7.37 8.67 -4.17
CA GLY A 111 -8.57 9.46 -3.88
C GLY A 111 -8.77 10.68 -4.79
N VAL A 112 -7.71 11.24 -5.40
CA VAL A 112 -7.83 12.41 -6.29
C VAL A 112 -8.63 12.12 -7.57
N MET A 113 -8.74 10.85 -7.95
CA MET A 113 -9.50 10.43 -9.14
C MET A 113 -11.02 10.39 -8.92
N GLU A 114 -11.48 10.55 -7.67
CA GLU A 114 -12.89 10.40 -7.33
C GLU A 114 -13.72 11.66 -7.61
N SER A 115 -14.99 11.44 -7.95
CA SER A 115 -15.93 12.51 -8.34
C SER A 115 -16.41 13.40 -7.19
N SER A 116 -16.21 12.97 -5.93
CA SER A 116 -16.60 13.73 -4.74
C SER A 116 -15.56 13.65 -3.63
N LEU A 117 -15.53 14.66 -2.77
CA LEU A 117 -14.65 14.68 -1.59
C LEU A 117 -14.90 13.50 -0.64
N TYR A 118 -16.15 13.05 -0.53
CA TYR A 118 -16.50 11.91 0.30
C TYR A 118 -15.92 10.60 -0.27
N LEU A 119 -16.10 10.36 -1.58
CA LEU A 119 -15.51 9.20 -2.26
C LEU A 119 -13.97 9.26 -2.20
N ALA A 120 -13.38 10.42 -2.45
CA ALA A 120 -11.94 10.64 -2.34
C ALA A 120 -11.40 10.27 -0.95
N PHE A 121 -12.11 10.67 0.10
CA PHE A 121 -11.74 10.37 1.48
C PHE A 121 -11.84 8.87 1.78
N ILE A 122 -12.93 8.22 1.38
CA ILE A 122 -13.13 6.79 1.60
C ILE A 122 -12.09 5.98 0.80
N ASN A 123 -11.84 6.29 -0.47
CA ASN A 123 -10.81 5.61 -1.26
C ASN A 123 -9.40 5.85 -0.67
N THR A 124 -9.09 7.07 -0.21
CA THR A 124 -7.85 7.32 0.54
C THR A 124 -7.74 6.41 1.77
N LEU A 125 -8.84 6.26 2.53
CA LEU A 125 -8.87 5.47 3.76
C LEU A 125 -8.66 3.98 3.48
N THR A 126 -9.28 3.41 2.44
CA THR A 126 -9.13 2.00 2.06
C THR A 126 -7.71 1.67 1.59
N ARG A 127 -6.98 2.66 1.04
CA ARG A 127 -5.58 2.53 0.58
C ARG A 127 -4.55 2.72 1.69
N ALA A 128 -4.90 3.41 2.78
CA ALA A 128 -3.98 3.71 3.87
C ALA A 128 -3.29 2.47 4.49
N PRO A 129 -3.97 1.32 4.74
CA PRO A 129 -3.31 0.14 5.28
C PRO A 129 -2.20 -0.41 4.39
N LEU A 130 -2.40 -0.42 3.07
CA LEU A 130 -1.37 -0.83 2.11
C LEU A 130 -0.23 0.19 2.10
N ALA A 131 -0.55 1.48 2.03
CA ALA A 131 0.43 2.55 2.00
C ALA A 131 1.42 2.48 3.17
N ILE A 132 0.87 2.31 4.39
CA ILE A 132 1.63 2.16 5.63
C ILE A 132 2.52 0.91 5.57
N ALA A 133 1.97 -0.23 5.15
CA ALA A 133 2.72 -1.48 5.06
C ALA A 133 3.90 -1.39 4.08
N LEU A 134 3.67 -0.82 2.88
CA LEU A 134 4.70 -0.65 1.87
C LEU A 134 5.79 0.34 2.32
N ALA A 135 5.42 1.45 2.96
CA ALA A 135 6.39 2.42 3.50
C ALA A 135 7.26 1.81 4.61
N LEU A 136 6.65 1.08 5.56
CA LEU A 136 7.39 0.38 6.62
C LEU A 136 8.31 -0.71 6.06
N LEU A 137 7.84 -1.46 5.06
CA LEU A 137 8.64 -2.48 4.38
C LEU A 137 9.84 -1.86 3.63
N ALA A 138 9.61 -0.73 2.93
CA ALA A 138 10.67 0.01 2.26
C ALA A 138 11.76 0.49 3.24
N ILE A 139 11.36 1.08 4.36
CA ILE A 139 12.28 1.55 5.42
C ILE A 139 13.02 0.36 6.05
N SER A 140 12.30 -0.71 6.38
CA SER A 140 12.88 -1.93 6.94
C SER A 140 13.95 -2.53 6.02
N GLN A 141 13.71 -2.55 4.71
CA GLN A 141 14.67 -3.05 3.73
C GLN A 141 15.85 -2.08 3.52
N ARG A 142 15.63 -0.77 3.49
CA ARG A 142 16.72 0.23 3.37
C ARG A 142 17.69 0.21 4.55
N THR A 143 17.21 -0.16 5.73
CA THR A 143 18.04 -0.23 6.95
C THR A 143 18.83 -1.54 7.08
N GLN A 144 18.71 -2.47 6.11
CA GLN A 144 19.44 -3.74 6.08
C GLN A 144 20.70 -3.67 5.23
N LYS A 145 21.77 -4.35 5.67
CA LYS A 145 23.05 -4.45 4.95
C LYS A 145 22.94 -5.04 3.52
N ARG A 146 21.94 -5.89 3.27
CA ARG A 146 21.68 -6.52 1.95
C ARG A 146 20.22 -6.36 1.52
N GLY A 147 19.52 -5.37 2.05
CA GLY A 147 18.12 -5.17 1.75
C GLY A 147 17.90 -4.78 0.29
N ARG A 148 16.76 -5.21 -0.26
CA ARG A 148 16.37 -4.94 -1.64
C ARG A 148 15.03 -4.21 -1.63
N PRO A 149 14.99 -2.94 -1.16
CA PRO A 149 13.74 -2.25 -0.87
C PRO A 149 12.81 -2.16 -2.08
N PHE A 150 13.34 -1.82 -3.25
CA PHE A 150 12.53 -1.74 -4.47
C PHE A 150 11.89 -3.09 -4.80
N LEU A 151 12.69 -4.15 -4.99
CA LEU A 151 12.20 -5.48 -5.33
C LEU A 151 11.18 -6.01 -4.30
N THR A 152 11.50 -5.92 -3.01
CA THR A 152 10.65 -6.46 -1.94
C THR A 152 9.32 -5.73 -1.87
N VAL A 153 9.31 -4.40 -2.01
CA VAL A 153 8.08 -3.60 -1.98
C VAL A 153 7.25 -3.83 -3.25
N THR A 154 7.88 -3.88 -4.43
CA THR A 154 7.19 -4.20 -5.69
C THR A 154 6.52 -5.57 -5.65
N LEU A 155 7.21 -6.59 -5.15
CA LEU A 155 6.64 -7.93 -5.00
C LEU A 155 5.50 -7.96 -3.97
N ALA A 156 5.64 -7.25 -2.85
CA ALA A 156 4.58 -7.17 -1.84
C ALA A 156 3.33 -6.46 -2.38
N HIS A 157 3.53 -5.37 -3.11
CA HIS A 157 2.45 -4.60 -3.72
C HIS A 157 1.75 -5.40 -4.83
N GLY A 158 2.50 -6.02 -5.75
CA GLY A 158 1.92 -6.89 -6.78
C GLY A 158 1.20 -8.10 -6.18
N PHE A 159 1.74 -8.69 -5.11
CA PHE A 159 1.08 -9.77 -4.38
C PHE A 159 -0.23 -9.31 -3.73
N TYR A 160 -0.26 -8.11 -3.14
CA TYR A 160 -1.51 -7.52 -2.63
C TYR A 160 -2.56 -7.38 -3.73
N ASN A 161 -2.20 -6.78 -4.88
CA ASN A 161 -3.13 -6.60 -6.00
C ASN A 161 -3.63 -7.95 -6.55
N LEU A 162 -2.74 -8.94 -6.63
CA LEU A 162 -3.10 -10.29 -7.04
C LEU A 162 -4.11 -10.94 -6.07
N MET A 163 -3.93 -10.78 -4.75
CA MET A 163 -4.88 -11.31 -3.76
C MET A 163 -6.24 -10.63 -3.84
N VAL A 164 -6.28 -9.31 -4.03
CA VAL A 164 -7.54 -8.58 -4.26
C VAL A 164 -8.24 -9.09 -5.51
N PHE A 165 -7.50 -9.25 -6.62
CA PHE A 165 -8.04 -9.79 -7.86
C PHE A 165 -8.63 -11.20 -7.70
N PHE A 166 -7.91 -12.11 -7.04
CA PHE A 166 -8.41 -13.46 -6.75
C PHE A 166 -9.67 -13.43 -5.90
N LEU A 167 -9.75 -12.55 -4.89
CA LEU A 167 -10.93 -12.40 -4.05
C LEU A 167 -12.14 -11.95 -4.88
N VAL A 168 -11.98 -10.91 -5.70
CA VAL A 168 -13.05 -10.36 -6.55
C VAL A 168 -13.56 -11.41 -7.55
N ILE A 169 -12.66 -12.11 -8.24
CA ILE A 169 -13.06 -13.18 -9.16
C ILE A 169 -13.78 -14.31 -8.42
N SER A 170 -13.27 -14.74 -7.27
CA SER A 170 -13.87 -15.83 -6.50
C SER A 170 -15.29 -15.49 -6.05
N LEU A 171 -15.52 -14.25 -5.61
CA LEU A 171 -16.85 -13.77 -5.22
C LEU A 171 -17.81 -13.74 -6.42
N ASN A 172 -17.37 -13.21 -7.57
CA ASN A 172 -18.20 -13.19 -8.78
C ASN A 172 -18.56 -14.60 -9.26
N LEU A 173 -17.62 -15.55 -9.22
CA LEU A 173 -17.88 -16.94 -9.58
C LEU A 173 -18.87 -17.61 -8.61
N LEU A 174 -18.79 -17.31 -7.31
CA LEU A 174 -19.74 -17.81 -6.31
C LEU A 174 -21.15 -17.24 -6.50
N LEU A 175 -21.28 -16.00 -6.97
CA LEU A 175 -22.59 -15.36 -7.23
C LEU A 175 -23.26 -15.87 -8.51
N LEU A 176 -22.49 -16.50 -9.41
CA LEU A 176 -22.99 -17.11 -10.65
C LEU A 176 -23.37 -18.59 -10.49
N ALA A 177 -22.98 -19.23 -9.38
CA ALA A 177 -23.22 -20.63 -9.07
C ALA A 177 -24.52 -20.83 -8.28
#